data_AF-W2TZR2-F1
#
_entry.id   AF-W2TZR2-F1
#
_cell.length_a   1.000
_cell.length_b   1.000
_cell.length_c   1.000
_cell.angle_alpha   90.00
_cell.angle_beta   90.00
_cell.angle_gamma   90.00
#
_symmetry.space_group_name_H-M   'P 1'
#
loop_
_entity.id
_entity.type
_entity.pdbx_description
1 polymer ?
#
loop_
_entity_poly.entity_id
_entity_poly.type
_entity_poly.pdbx_seq_one_letter_code
_entity_poly.pdbx_strand_id
1 'polypeptide(L)'
;MRPPRRILPNLPDVFLRRMFQCLTYRELCKAECVCRRWQNIVLMLMRRNIHEITIEQFGASTISAEQLVPLRRLTVTCPTNAFDFQAGIIRRSRLTLVRLTTDIQFLSNLQYVSKKSGKRRKKPFIKKLEIAGQCTLRGLQFLQNKAHIELQKRLNIAVPELEVDCEDIYYCW
;
A
#
# COMPACT_ATOMS: atom_id res chain seq x y z
N MET A 1 -13.84 31.12 23.96
CA MET A 1 -12.60 31.62 23.32
C MET A 1 -11.85 30.45 22.71
N ARG A 2 -11.43 30.51 21.42
CA ARG A 2 -10.56 29.47 20.84
C ARG A 2 -9.15 29.68 21.39
N PRO A 3 -8.43 28.62 21.80
CA PRO A 3 -7.06 28.78 22.28
C PRO A 3 -6.18 29.42 21.20
N PRO A 4 -5.20 30.25 21.58
CA PRO A 4 -4.31 30.90 20.61
C PRO A 4 -3.64 29.83 19.77
N ARG A 5 -3.76 29.96 18.44
CA ARG A 5 -3.02 29.09 17.52
C ARG A 5 -1.53 29.33 17.79
N ARG A 6 -0.83 28.33 18.32
CA ARG A 6 0.63 28.34 18.36
C ARG A 6 1.12 28.31 16.91
N ILE A 7 1.32 29.49 16.34
CA ILE A 7 1.95 29.63 15.04
C ILE A 7 3.40 29.22 15.28
N LEU A 8 3.78 28.02 14.83
CA LEU A 8 5.21 27.70 14.71
C LEU A 8 5.82 28.85 13.88
N PRO A 9 6.92 29.48 14.34
CA PRO A 9 7.60 30.48 13.54
C PRO A 9 7.89 29.89 12.15
N ASN A 10 8.04 30.74 11.13
CA ASN A 10 8.38 30.31 9.77
C ASN A 10 9.76 29.63 9.74
N LEU A 11 9.85 28.41 10.26
CA LEU A 11 11.03 27.57 10.29
C LEU A 11 11.41 27.26 8.84
N PRO A 12 12.69 27.37 8.46
CA PRO A 12 13.13 26.98 7.13
C PRO A 12 12.82 25.51 6.83
N ASP A 13 12.57 25.19 5.56
CA ASP A 13 12.24 23.83 5.12
C ASP A 13 13.30 22.79 5.50
N VAL A 14 14.57 23.19 5.61
CA VAL A 14 15.66 22.31 6.04
C VAL A 14 15.42 21.78 7.45
N PHE A 15 14.97 22.64 8.37
CA PHE A 15 14.65 22.24 9.74
C PHE A 15 13.39 21.38 9.78
N LEU A 16 12.33 21.77 9.06
CA LEU A 16 11.10 20.96 8.98
C LEU A 16 11.39 19.56 8.43
N ARG A 17 12.24 19.44 7.39
CA ARG A 17 12.67 18.15 6.84
C ARG A 17 13.38 17.29 7.88
N ARG A 18 14.31 17.86 8.67
CA ARG A 18 15.02 17.13 9.73
C ARG A 18 14.07 16.71 10.86
N MET A 19 13.18 17.60 11.29
CA MET A 19 12.18 17.29 12.32
C MET A 19 11.26 16.15 11.88
N PHE A 20 10.74 16.22 10.64
CA PHE A 20 9.84 15.19 10.12
C PHE A 20 10.53 13.84 9.89
N GLN A 21 11.84 13.80 9.70
CA GLN A 21 12.58 12.53 9.62
C GLN A 21 12.55 11.73 10.93
N CYS A 22 12.34 12.40 12.06
CA CYS A 22 12.22 11.75 13.37
C CYS A 22 10.79 11.28 13.68
N LEU A 23 9.81 11.58 12.82
CA LEU A 23 8.41 11.23 13.03
C LEU A 23 8.11 9.84 12.46
N THR A 24 7.24 9.11 13.17
CA THR A 24 6.66 7.86 12.68
C THR A 24 5.76 8.11 11.47
N TYR A 25 5.45 7.05 10.70
CA TYR A 25 4.51 7.14 9.59
C TYR A 25 3.15 7.74 9.99
N ARG A 26 2.64 7.34 11.16
CA ARG A 26 1.36 7.83 11.70
C ARG A 26 1.41 9.32 12.01
N GLU A 27 2.51 9.80 12.60
CA GLU A 27 2.70 11.22 12.89
C GLU A 27 2.90 12.04 11.62
N LEU A 28 3.61 11.51 10.62
CA LEU A 28 3.74 12.11 9.31
C LEU A 28 2.39 12.27 8.63
N CYS A 29 1.50 11.27 8.70
CA CYS A 29 0.14 11.40 8.17
C CYS A 29 -0.66 12.52 8.87
N LYS A 30 -0.45 12.76 10.17
CA LYS A 30 -1.06 13.90 10.87
C LYS A 30 -0.46 15.23 10.41
N ALA A 31 0.86 15.30 10.25
CA ALA A 31 1.58 16.48 9.77
C ALA A 31 1.19 16.84 8.33
N GLU A 32 0.93 15.85 7.48
CA GLU A 32 0.44 16.02 6.10
C GLU A 32 -0.83 16.89 6.05
N CYS A 33 -1.73 16.72 7.02
CA CYS A 33 -3.04 17.38 7.05
C CYS A 33 -3.00 18.82 7.58
N VAL A 34 -1.84 19.32 8.04
CA VAL A 34 -1.74 20.64 8.70
C VAL A 34 -1.84 21.79 7.72
N CYS A 35 -1.00 21.79 6.68
CA CYS A 35 -1.02 22.80 5.63
C CYS A 35 -0.32 22.30 4.36
N ARG A 36 -0.56 22.97 3.23
CA ARG A 36 0.01 22.56 1.92
C ARG A 36 1.53 22.49 1.91
N ARG A 37 2.21 23.38 2.65
CA ARG A 37 3.67 23.37 2.78
C ARG A 37 4.16 22.09 3.47
N TRP A 38 3.54 21.72 4.58
CA TRP A 38 3.88 20.51 5.34
C TRP A 38 3.55 19.26 4.53
N GLN A 39 2.38 19.23 3.89
CA GLN A 39 2.00 18.17 2.97
C GLN A 39 3.09 17.90 1.92
N ASN A 40 3.58 18.95 1.24
CA ASN A 40 4.61 18.78 0.21
C ASN A 40 5.91 18.18 0.78
N ILE A 41 6.34 18.62 1.96
CA ILE A 41 7.56 18.11 2.61
C ILE A 41 7.36 16.66 3.05
N VAL A 42 6.24 16.34 3.68
CA VAL A 42 5.91 14.98 4.13
C VAL A 42 5.83 14.02 2.94
N LEU A 43 5.12 14.40 1.87
CA LEU A 43 5.01 13.57 0.67
C LEU A 43 6.36 13.36 -0.01
N MET A 44 7.25 14.37 -0.01
CA MET A 44 8.63 14.21 -0.50
C MET A 44 9.40 13.18 0.34
N LEU A 45 9.31 13.25 1.67
CA LEU A 45 9.97 12.29 2.57
C LEU A 45 9.43 10.87 2.39
N MET A 46 8.10 10.70 2.36
CA MET A 46 7.46 9.40 2.12
C MET A 46 7.88 8.80 0.78
N ARG A 47 7.89 9.59 -0.29
CA ARG A 47 8.32 9.15 -1.62
C ARG A 47 9.76 8.66 -1.67
N ARG A 48 10.65 9.22 -0.85
CA ARG A 48 12.04 8.79 -0.75
C ARG A 48 12.21 7.52 0.08
N ASN A 49 11.37 7.36 1.09
CA ASN A 49 11.55 6.36 2.15
C ASN A 49 10.57 5.16 2.02
N ILE A 50 9.64 5.17 1.07
CA ILE A 50 8.65 4.11 0.86
C ILE A 50 8.62 3.74 -0.62
N HIS A 51 9.17 2.57 -0.92
CA HIS A 51 9.16 1.95 -2.25
C HIS A 51 8.45 0.60 -2.25
N GLU A 52 8.32 -0.04 -1.08
CA GLU A 52 7.61 -1.30 -0.92
C GLU A 52 6.42 -1.11 0.02
N ILE A 53 5.29 -1.70 -0.33
CA ILE A 53 4.12 -1.77 0.55
C ILE A 53 3.71 -3.23 0.69
N THR A 54 3.49 -3.66 1.92
CA THR A 54 2.86 -4.95 2.24
C THR A 54 1.50 -4.67 2.86
N ILE A 55 0.43 -5.20 2.29
CA ILE A 55 -0.95 -5.09 2.82
C ILE A 55 -1.40 -6.47 3.27
N GLU A 56 -1.68 -6.59 4.57
CA GLU A 56 -2.18 -7.80 5.22
C GLU A 56 -3.59 -7.54 5.77
N GLN A 57 -4.60 -8.20 5.21
CA GLN A 57 -5.99 -8.06 5.67
C GLN A 57 -6.50 -9.28 6.42
N PHE A 58 -5.84 -10.43 6.26
CA PHE A 58 -6.25 -11.68 6.90
C PHE A 58 -6.12 -11.61 8.43
N GLY A 59 -7.21 -11.87 9.15
CA GLY A 59 -7.24 -11.84 10.62
C GLY A 59 -7.10 -10.45 11.26
N ALA A 60 -7.00 -9.39 10.45
CA ALA A 60 -6.80 -8.03 10.94
C ALA A 60 -8.10 -7.43 11.51
N SER A 61 -8.15 -7.22 12.82
CA SER A 61 -9.23 -6.51 13.50
C SER A 61 -8.95 -5.01 13.68
N THR A 62 -7.68 -4.62 13.63
CA THR A 62 -7.24 -3.24 13.86
C THR A 62 -6.43 -2.71 12.69
N ILE A 63 -6.36 -1.38 12.60
CA ILE A 63 -5.58 -0.68 11.59
C ILE A 63 -4.20 -0.36 12.17
N SER A 64 -3.15 -0.82 11.49
CA SER A 64 -1.76 -0.46 11.76
C SER A 64 -1.02 -0.13 10.47
N ALA A 65 0.00 0.72 10.59
CA ALA A 65 0.92 1.04 9.50
C ALA A 65 2.29 1.29 10.10
N GLU A 66 3.22 0.37 9.83
CA GLU A 66 4.56 0.36 10.39
C GLU A 66 5.58 0.51 9.27
N GLN A 67 6.44 1.52 9.40
CA GLN A 67 7.44 1.82 8.40
C GLN A 67 8.80 1.27 8.84
N LEU A 68 9.33 0.36 8.04
CA LEU A 68 10.70 -0.15 8.14
C LEU A 68 11.59 0.67 7.20
N VAL A 69 12.10 1.80 7.73
CA VAL A 69 12.90 2.78 6.96
C VAL A 69 14.11 2.16 6.24
N PRO A 70 14.91 1.25 6.85
CA PRO A 70 16.07 0.64 6.18
C PRO A 70 15.69 -0.15 4.93
N LEU A 71 14.53 -0.82 4.95
CA LEU A 71 14.00 -1.61 3.83
C LEU A 71 13.16 -0.77 2.86
N ARG A 72 12.94 0.53 3.17
CA ARG A 72 12.00 1.40 2.46
C ARG A 72 10.61 0.76 2.31
N ARG A 73 10.20 -0.01 3.33
CA ARG A 73 8.98 -0.80 3.34
C ARG A 73 7.97 -0.22 4.31
N LEU A 74 6.71 -0.19 3.89
CA LEU A 74 5.57 0.09 4.76
C LEU A 74 4.70 -1.17 4.86
N THR A 75 4.63 -1.74 6.05
CA THR A 75 3.70 -2.85 6.35
C THR A 75 2.40 -2.28 6.88
N VAL A 76 1.29 -2.75 6.33
CA VAL A 76 -0.04 -2.23 6.59
C VAL A 76 -0.93 -3.40 6.95
N THR A 77 -1.44 -3.40 8.18
CA THR A 77 -2.45 -4.38 8.61
C THR A 77 -3.76 -3.65 8.76
N CYS A 78 -4.82 -4.11 8.10
CA CYS A 78 -6.12 -3.46 8.21
C CYS A 78 -7.29 -4.38 7.89
N PRO A 79 -8.47 -4.17 8.49
CA PRO A 79 -9.68 -4.87 8.11
C PRO A 79 -10.01 -4.69 6.63
N THR A 80 -10.67 -5.68 6.04
CA THR A 80 -11.03 -5.70 4.61
C THR A 80 -11.89 -4.52 4.18
N ASN A 81 -12.71 -3.96 5.08
CA ASN A 81 -13.59 -2.82 4.82
C ASN A 81 -12.93 -1.44 5.04
N ALA A 82 -11.65 -1.37 5.40
CA ALA A 82 -10.93 -0.12 5.66
C ALA A 82 -10.50 0.61 4.36
N PHE A 83 -11.41 0.77 3.40
CA PHE A 83 -11.10 1.24 2.04
C PHE A 83 -10.51 2.65 1.99
N ASP A 84 -11.01 3.59 2.79
CA ASP A 84 -10.49 4.97 2.81
C ASP A 84 -9.04 5.03 3.31
N PHE A 85 -8.72 4.20 4.29
CA PHE A 85 -7.38 4.07 4.83
C PHE A 85 -6.42 3.51 3.76
N GLN A 86 -6.81 2.39 3.14
CA GLN A 86 -6.06 1.77 2.04
C GLN A 86 -5.85 2.75 0.87
N ALA A 87 -6.90 3.46 0.46
CA ALA A 87 -6.85 4.43 -0.62
C ALA A 87 -5.89 5.59 -0.31
N GLY A 88 -5.85 6.02 0.95
CA GLY A 88 -4.89 7.02 1.43
C GLY A 88 -3.45 6.56 1.24
N ILE A 89 -3.14 5.33 1.66
CA ILE A 89 -1.79 4.75 1.54
C ILE A 89 -1.37 4.65 0.08
N ILE A 90 -2.20 4.01 -0.76
CA ILE A 90 -1.91 3.83 -2.18
C ILE A 90 -1.72 5.18 -2.86
N ARG A 91 -2.54 6.19 -2.55
CA ARG A 91 -2.44 7.52 -3.17
C ARG A 91 -1.11 8.21 -2.87
N ARG A 92 -0.60 8.11 -1.64
CA ARG A 92 0.68 8.76 -1.25
C ARG A 92 1.88 8.13 -1.95
N SER A 93 1.85 6.81 -2.13
CA SER A 93 2.98 6.04 -2.65
C SER A 93 2.90 5.73 -4.14
N ARG A 94 1.76 6.00 -4.80
CA ARG A 94 1.47 5.61 -6.21
C ARG A 94 2.58 5.90 -7.23
N LEU A 95 3.33 6.99 -7.04
CA LEU A 95 4.33 7.45 -8.00
C LEU A 95 5.73 6.85 -7.77
N THR A 96 5.97 6.26 -6.61
CA THR A 96 7.28 5.73 -6.20
C THR A 96 7.23 4.27 -5.77
N LEU A 97 6.03 3.68 -5.72
CA LEU A 97 5.81 2.29 -5.37
C LEU A 97 6.45 1.37 -6.41
N VAL A 98 7.48 0.65 -6.00
CA VAL A 98 8.21 -0.32 -6.82
C VAL A 98 7.59 -1.70 -6.66
N ARG A 99 7.30 -2.09 -5.41
CA ARG A 99 6.76 -3.41 -5.04
C ARG A 99 5.51 -3.27 -4.17
N LEU A 100 4.45 -3.98 -4.54
CA LEU A 100 3.24 -4.13 -3.73
C LEU A 100 3.05 -5.61 -3.42
N THR A 101 3.08 -5.98 -2.15
CA THR A 101 2.74 -7.31 -1.66
C THR A 101 1.36 -7.24 -1.01
N THR A 102 0.42 -8.07 -1.42
CA THR A 102 -0.96 -7.99 -0.94
C THR A 102 -1.68 -9.33 -1.01
N ASP A 103 -2.73 -9.52 -0.23
CA ASP A 103 -3.62 -10.67 -0.41
C ASP A 103 -4.59 -10.50 -1.61
N ILE A 104 -5.18 -11.61 -2.05
CA ILE A 104 -6.19 -11.64 -3.13
C ILE A 104 -7.44 -10.84 -2.73
N GLN A 105 -7.76 -10.81 -1.42
CA GLN A 105 -8.94 -10.11 -0.92
C GLN A 105 -8.84 -8.61 -1.21
N PHE A 106 -7.68 -7.99 -1.00
CA PHE A 106 -7.44 -6.60 -1.34
C PHE A 106 -7.58 -6.36 -2.84
N LEU A 107 -7.03 -7.24 -3.69
CA LEU A 107 -7.14 -7.11 -5.15
C LEU A 107 -8.59 -7.18 -5.62
N SER A 108 -9.38 -8.10 -5.06
CA SER A 108 -10.81 -8.20 -5.38
C SER A 108 -11.59 -6.92 -5.02
N ASN A 109 -11.12 -6.19 -4.01
CA ASN A 109 -11.73 -4.95 -3.53
C ASN A 109 -11.06 -3.68 -4.08
N LEU A 110 -10.11 -3.79 -5.02
CA LEU A 110 -9.35 -2.65 -5.52
C LEU A 110 -10.23 -1.56 -6.14
N GLN A 111 -11.40 -1.94 -6.67
CA GLN A 111 -12.40 -1.02 -7.20
C GLN A 111 -12.94 -0.02 -6.15
N TYR A 112 -12.98 -0.42 -4.87
CA TYR A 112 -13.42 0.44 -3.77
C TYR A 112 -12.29 1.35 -3.26
N VAL A 113 -11.03 0.93 -3.47
CA VAL A 113 -9.82 1.67 -3.09
C VAL A 113 -9.46 2.72 -4.15
N SER A 114 -9.71 2.44 -5.43
CA SER A 114 -9.41 3.32 -6.56
C SER A 114 -10.62 4.15 -6.98
N LYS A 115 -10.74 5.39 -6.49
CA LYS A 115 -11.76 6.32 -7.02
C LYS A 115 -11.47 6.63 -8.50
N LYS A 116 -12.39 6.26 -9.40
CA LYS A 116 -12.39 6.66 -10.83
C LYS A 116 -12.43 8.19 -10.94
N SER A 117 -11.27 8.84 -10.97
CA SER A 117 -11.19 10.24 -11.39
C SER A 117 -11.10 10.28 -12.92
N GLY A 118 -12.08 10.92 -13.57
CA GLY A 118 -12.34 10.93 -15.01
C GLY A 118 -11.29 11.59 -15.91
N LYS A 119 -9.99 11.52 -15.58
CA LYS A 119 -8.90 11.94 -16.46
C LYS A 119 -7.86 10.84 -16.50
N ARG A 120 -7.78 10.13 -17.64
CA ARG A 120 -6.69 9.19 -17.98
C ARG A 120 -5.36 9.86 -17.64
N ARG A 121 -4.67 9.41 -16.59
CA ARG A 121 -3.34 9.94 -16.23
C ARG A 121 -2.37 8.86 -15.76
N LYS A 122 -1.34 8.71 -16.62
CA LYS A 122 0.02 8.15 -16.51
C LYS A 122 0.12 6.76 -15.87
N LYS A 123 0.68 5.84 -16.67
CA LYS A 123 0.92 4.41 -16.40
C LYS A 123 1.20 4.14 -14.91
N PRO A 124 0.55 3.14 -14.28
CA PRO A 124 0.95 2.72 -12.95
C PRO A 124 2.44 2.31 -12.96
N PHE A 125 3.23 2.82 -12.01
CA PHE A 125 4.68 2.55 -11.89
C PHE A 125 4.96 1.32 -11.01
N ILE A 126 3.94 0.49 -10.71
CA ILE A 126 4.17 -0.77 -9.99
C ILE A 126 5.01 -1.64 -10.92
N LYS A 127 6.28 -1.85 -10.54
CA LYS A 127 7.20 -2.70 -11.31
C LYS A 127 7.01 -4.16 -10.96
N LYS A 128 6.63 -4.44 -9.71
CA LYS A 128 6.39 -5.79 -9.20
C LYS A 128 5.12 -5.82 -8.34
N LEU A 129 4.18 -6.69 -8.70
CA LEU A 129 3.02 -7.04 -7.88
C LEU A 129 3.24 -8.46 -7.35
N GLU A 130 3.19 -8.62 -6.03
CA GLU A 130 3.28 -9.91 -5.38
C GLU A 130 1.98 -10.18 -4.63
N ILE A 131 1.51 -11.42 -4.75
CA ILE A 131 0.33 -11.88 -4.03
C ILE A 131 0.82 -12.74 -2.88
N ALA A 132 0.57 -12.32 -1.64
CA ALA A 132 0.92 -13.05 -0.45
C ALA A 132 -0.32 -13.16 0.45
N GLY A 133 -0.60 -14.37 0.92
CA GLY A 133 -1.73 -14.62 1.81
C GLY A 133 -2.41 -15.94 1.50
N GLN A 134 -3.24 -16.40 2.45
CA GLN A 134 -4.02 -17.61 2.29
C GLN A 134 -5.17 -17.34 1.30
N CYS A 135 -5.32 -18.21 0.31
CA CYS A 135 -6.42 -18.12 -0.65
C CYS A 135 -7.09 -19.47 -0.87
N THR A 136 -8.38 -19.44 -1.19
CA THR A 136 -9.17 -20.63 -1.52
C THR A 136 -9.56 -20.59 -2.99
N LEU A 137 -9.04 -21.52 -3.79
CA LEU A 137 -9.34 -21.63 -5.21
C LEU A 137 -10.66 -22.40 -5.41
N ARG A 138 -11.75 -21.65 -5.55
CA ARG A 138 -13.08 -22.23 -5.81
C ARG A 138 -13.17 -22.77 -7.24
N GLY A 139 -13.76 -23.95 -7.39
CA GLY A 139 -13.88 -24.65 -8.68
C GLY A 139 -12.59 -25.34 -9.13
N LEU A 140 -11.52 -25.29 -8.32
CA LEU A 140 -10.25 -25.99 -8.55
C LEU A 140 -9.90 -26.94 -7.40
N GLN A 141 -10.82 -27.17 -6.45
CA GLN A 141 -10.55 -27.98 -5.26
C GLN A 141 -10.18 -29.43 -5.62
N PHE A 142 -10.71 -29.95 -6.72
CA PHE A 142 -10.39 -31.27 -7.24
C PHE A 142 -8.93 -31.41 -7.71
N LEU A 143 -8.23 -30.29 -7.97
CA LEU A 143 -6.84 -30.30 -8.39
C LEU A 143 -5.85 -30.42 -7.22
N GLN A 144 -6.33 -30.40 -5.96
CA GLN A 144 -5.51 -30.58 -4.76
C GLN A 144 -4.22 -29.73 -4.81
N ASN A 145 -3.05 -30.37 -4.87
CA ASN A 145 -1.73 -29.74 -4.91
C ASN A 145 -1.33 -29.13 -6.27
N LYS A 146 -2.23 -29.10 -7.26
CA LYS A 146 -2.03 -28.50 -8.59
C LYS A 146 -2.92 -27.31 -8.89
N ALA A 147 -3.75 -26.87 -7.93
CA ALA A 147 -4.67 -25.77 -8.14
C ALA A 147 -3.94 -24.45 -8.51
N HIS A 148 -2.74 -24.22 -7.97
CA HIS A 148 -1.93 -23.05 -8.34
C HIS A 148 -1.43 -23.07 -9.79
N ILE A 149 -1.12 -24.25 -10.35
CA ILE A 149 -0.65 -24.39 -11.73
C ILE A 149 -1.76 -23.96 -12.70
N GLU A 150 -2.98 -24.39 -12.42
CA GLU A 150 -4.15 -24.02 -13.22
C GLU A 150 -4.49 -22.53 -13.07
N LEU A 151 -4.36 -21.97 -11.86
CA LEU A 151 -4.48 -20.52 -11.65
C LEU A 151 -3.46 -19.75 -12.48
N GLN A 152 -2.18 -20.15 -12.44
CA GLN A 152 -1.10 -19.51 -13.20
C GLN A 152 -1.40 -19.54 -14.71
N LYS A 153 -1.85 -20.69 -15.24
CA LYS A 153 -2.26 -20.81 -16.64
C LYS A 153 -3.41 -19.87 -17.00
N ARG A 154 -4.46 -19.81 -16.17
CA ARG A 154 -5.60 -18.92 -16.40
C ARG A 154 -5.20 -17.46 -16.37
N LEU A 155 -4.33 -17.06 -15.45
CA LEU A 155 -3.81 -15.70 -15.38
C LEU A 155 -2.92 -15.35 -16.58
N ASN A 156 -2.06 -16.26 -17.03
CA ASN A 156 -1.23 -16.06 -18.22
C ASN A 156 -2.06 -15.91 -19.50
N ILE A 157 -3.21 -16.59 -19.59
CA ILE A 157 -4.14 -16.42 -20.72
C ILE A 157 -4.89 -15.08 -20.62
N ALA A 158 -5.39 -14.75 -19.42
CA ALA A 158 -6.21 -13.56 -19.22
C ALA A 158 -5.39 -12.26 -19.26
N VAL A 159 -4.15 -12.30 -18.78
CA VAL A 159 -3.25 -11.14 -18.65
C VAL A 159 -1.81 -11.57 -19.03
N PRO A 160 -1.49 -11.67 -20.32
CA PRO A 160 -0.21 -12.23 -20.78
C PRO A 160 1.04 -11.44 -20.36
N GLU A 161 0.88 -10.15 -20.05
CA GLU A 161 1.96 -9.27 -19.60
C GLU A 161 2.25 -9.40 -18.08
N LEU A 162 1.44 -10.16 -17.34
CA LEU A 162 1.61 -10.35 -15.90
C LEU A 162 2.55 -11.54 -15.66
N GLU A 163 3.72 -11.28 -15.06
CA GLU A 163 4.60 -12.32 -14.54
C GLU A 163 3.99 -12.90 -13.26
N VAL A 164 3.50 -14.14 -13.33
CA VAL A 164 2.92 -14.85 -12.19
C VAL A 164 3.92 -15.89 -11.68
N ASP A 165 4.47 -15.62 -10.51
CA ASP A 165 5.31 -16.56 -9.76
C ASP A 165 4.47 -17.29 -8.69
N CYS A 166 4.60 -18.61 -8.66
CA CYS A 166 3.88 -19.52 -7.78
C CYS A 166 4.82 -20.48 -7.04
N GLU A 167 6.14 -20.21 -7.02
CA GLU A 167 7.15 -21.10 -6.44
C GLU A 167 6.96 -21.31 -4.93
N ASP A 168 6.51 -20.29 -4.20
CA ASP A 168 6.33 -20.31 -2.74
C ASP A 168 4.88 -20.61 -2.30
N ILE A 169 4.25 -21.65 -2.85
CA ILE A 169 2.88 -22.04 -2.48
C ILE A 169 2.86 -23.23 -1.52
N TYR A 170 2.28 -22.99 -0.34
CA TYR A 170 2.05 -24.00 0.69
C TYR A 170 0.58 -24.41 0.71
N TYR A 171 0.33 -25.72 0.56
CA TYR A 171 -1.01 -26.29 0.68
C TYR A 171 -1.31 -26.65 2.14
N CYS A 172 -2.38 -26.07 2.69
CA CYS A 172 -2.94 -26.51 3.95
C CYS A 172 -3.97 -27.62 3.67
N TRP A 173 -3.81 -28.77 4.32
CA TRP A 173 -4.73 -29.91 4.25
C TRP A 173 -5.74 -29.85 5.39
#